data_AF-A0A0Q7M4V4-F1
#
_entry.id   AF-A0A0Q7M4V4-F1
#
_cell.length_a   1.000
_cell.length_b   1.000
_cell.length_c   1.000
_cell.angle_alpha   90.00
_cell.angle_beta   90.00
_cell.angle_gamma   90.00
#
_symmetry.space_group_name_H-M   'P 1'
#
loop_
_entity.id
_entity.type
_entity.pdbx_description
1 polymer ?
#
loop_
_entity_poly.entity_id
_entity_poly.type
_entity_poly.pdbx_seq_one_letter_code
_entity_poly.pdbx_strand_id
1 'polypeptide(L)'
;MKIAPDTSDEKPADFMPAQAIDPLQSLCDALVSGADEDKSAARQLISAMERPWEQLPSRLKTAARVDASALLATSGGLAQLISAGYGARTAEQLMRDLGRRG
;
A
#
# COMPACT_ATOMS: atom_id res chain seq x y z
N MET A 1 6.49 33.52 60.08
CA MET A 1 5.36 33.11 59.23
C MET A 1 5.86 32.86 57.82
N LYS A 2 5.76 31.63 57.31
CA LYS A 2 5.47 31.32 55.90
C LYS A 2 5.10 29.84 55.81
N ILE A 3 3.78 29.61 55.78
CA ILE A 3 3.14 28.35 55.46
C ILE A 3 2.50 28.56 54.10
N ALA A 4 2.81 27.66 53.16
CA ALA A 4 1.87 26.94 52.28
C ALA A 4 2.46 26.72 50.87
N PRO A 5 2.21 25.53 50.29
CA PRO A 5 2.74 25.05 49.03
C PRO A 5 1.84 25.45 47.86
N ASP A 6 2.38 25.46 46.64
CA ASP A 6 1.54 25.33 45.45
C ASP A 6 2.02 24.14 44.63
N THR A 7 1.20 23.08 44.71
CA THR A 7 1.16 21.98 43.77
C THR A 7 -0.03 22.27 42.88
N SER A 8 0.20 22.56 41.60
CA SER A 8 -0.82 22.52 40.54
C SER A 8 -0.08 22.39 39.22
N ASP A 9 -0.06 21.18 38.68
CA ASP A 9 -0.96 20.79 37.59
C ASP A 9 -0.29 21.09 36.25
N GLU A 10 0.72 20.30 35.91
CA GLU A 10 1.04 20.09 34.50
C GLU A 10 0.49 18.70 34.14
N LYS A 11 -0.80 18.71 33.83
CA LYS A 11 -1.51 17.73 33.02
C LYS A 11 -0.53 17.07 32.04
N PRO A 12 -0.35 15.73 32.06
CA PRO A 12 0.39 15.09 30.99
C PRO A 12 -0.36 15.43 29.71
N ALA A 13 0.26 16.25 28.86
CA ALA A 13 -0.22 16.48 27.52
C ALA A 13 -0.47 15.11 26.94
N ASP A 14 -1.74 14.81 26.65
CA ASP A 14 -2.18 13.63 25.95
C ASP A 14 -1.22 13.48 24.77
N PHE A 15 -0.27 12.56 24.91
CA PHE A 15 0.53 12.05 23.82
C PHE A 15 -0.49 11.29 22.98
N MET A 16 -1.29 12.03 22.20
CA MET A 16 -2.02 11.44 21.10
C MET A 16 -0.94 10.78 20.27
N PRO A 17 -0.89 9.44 20.19
CA PRO A 17 0.03 8.83 19.26
C PRO A 17 -0.42 9.38 17.91
N ALA A 18 0.45 10.19 17.28
CA ALA A 18 0.34 10.48 15.87
C ALA A 18 0.05 9.12 15.24
N GLN A 19 -1.17 8.93 14.74
CA GLN A 19 -1.64 7.62 14.30
C GLN A 19 -0.57 7.11 13.36
N ALA A 20 0.20 6.12 13.81
CA ALA A 20 1.34 5.63 13.07
C ALA A 20 0.75 5.01 11.82
N ILE A 21 0.75 5.76 10.73
CA ILE A 21 0.18 5.34 9.47
C ILE A 21 0.98 4.10 9.09
N ASP A 22 0.33 2.94 9.15
CA ASP A 22 0.97 1.68 8.78
C ASP A 22 1.36 1.79 7.30
N PRO A 23 2.66 1.82 6.97
CA PRO A 23 3.13 2.08 5.61
C PRO A 23 2.61 1.03 4.63
N LEU A 24 2.35 -0.19 5.11
CA LEU A 24 1.76 -1.25 4.30
C LEU A 24 0.27 -1.05 4.09
N GLN A 25 -0.45 -0.45 5.06
CA GLN A 25 -1.84 -0.07 4.88
C GLN A 25 -1.96 1.05 3.83
N SER A 26 -1.14 2.10 3.94
CA SER A 26 -1.12 3.17 2.92
C SER A 26 -0.82 2.66 1.52
N LEU A 27 0.08 1.69 1.39
CA LEU A 27 0.39 1.09 0.10
C LEU A 27 -0.80 0.31 -0.48
N CYS A 28 -1.52 -0.44 0.36
CA CYS A 28 -2.73 -1.15 -0.06
C CYS A 28 -3.82 -0.15 -0.47
N ASP A 29 -4.01 0.91 0.32
CA ASP A 29 -5.01 1.95 0.07
C ASP A 29 -4.70 2.71 -1.22
N ALA A 30 -3.43 3.04 -1.48
CA ALA A 30 -3.01 3.71 -2.71
C ALA A 30 -3.38 2.91 -3.97
N LEU A 31 -3.19 1.58 -3.97
CA LEU A 31 -3.57 0.71 -5.09
C LEU A 31 -5.07 0.69 -5.37
N VAL A 32 -5.90 0.79 -4.34
CA VAL A 32 -7.37 0.73 -4.47
C VAL A 32 -8.02 2.11 -4.50
N SER A 33 -7.25 3.18 -4.31
CA SER A 33 -7.71 4.57 -4.31
C SER A 33 -8.22 5.03 -5.69
N GLY A 34 -8.71 6.26 -5.79
CA GLY A 34 -9.19 6.83 -7.07
C GLY A 34 -8.11 7.49 -7.93
N ALA A 35 -6.95 7.84 -7.37
CA ALA A 35 -5.94 8.64 -8.06
C ALA A 35 -4.93 7.76 -8.82
N ASP A 36 -4.76 8.03 -10.11
CA ASP A 36 -3.90 7.21 -10.98
C ASP A 36 -2.39 7.37 -10.67
N GLU A 37 -1.96 8.54 -10.20
CA GLU A 37 -0.57 8.81 -9.82
C GLU A 37 -0.16 8.00 -8.58
N ASP A 38 -1.00 7.98 -7.55
CA ASP A 38 -0.78 7.21 -6.31
C ASP A 38 -0.72 5.71 -6.59
N LYS A 39 -1.55 5.22 -7.52
CA LYS A 39 -1.51 3.83 -7.97
C LYS A 39 -0.21 3.50 -8.68
N SER A 40 0.24 4.33 -9.61
CA SER A 40 1.48 4.09 -10.36
C SER A 40 2.67 3.96 -9.41
N ALA A 41 2.79 4.88 -8.44
CA ALA A 41 3.82 4.83 -7.41
C ALA A 41 3.72 3.56 -6.55
N ALA A 42 2.51 3.18 -6.12
CA ALA A 42 2.29 1.96 -5.34
C ALA A 42 2.68 0.68 -6.11
N ARG A 43 2.34 0.59 -7.41
CA ARG A 43 2.71 -0.54 -8.29
C ARG A 43 4.22 -0.67 -8.43
N GLN A 44 4.90 0.45 -8.60
CA GLN A 44 6.36 0.49 -8.67
C GLN A 44 6.99 0.05 -7.36
N LEU A 45 6.49 0.55 -6.23
CA LEU A 45 6.98 0.16 -4.89
C LEU A 45 6.84 -1.34 -4.64
N ILE A 46 5.70 -1.93 -4.99
CA ILE A 46 5.48 -3.39 -4.87
C ILE A 46 6.50 -4.15 -5.72
N SER A 47 6.79 -3.65 -6.93
CA SER A 47 7.70 -4.29 -7.86
C SER A 47 9.18 -4.13 -7.48
N ALA A 48 9.50 -3.09 -6.71
CA ALA A 48 10.82 -2.84 -6.15
C ALA A 48 11.08 -3.58 -4.84
N MET A 49 10.08 -4.23 -4.24
CA MET A 49 10.29 -5.00 -3.01
C MET A 49 11.24 -6.17 -3.29
N GLU A 50 12.32 -6.26 -2.53
CA GLU A 50 13.30 -7.36 -2.64
C GLU A 50 12.76 -8.72 -2.15
N ARG A 51 11.48 -8.76 -1.72
CA ARG A 51 10.83 -9.98 -1.24
C ARG A 51 10.15 -10.70 -2.42
N PRO A 52 10.27 -12.03 -2.51
CA PRO A 52 9.55 -12.78 -3.53
C PRO A 52 8.04 -12.66 -3.31
N TRP A 53 7.27 -12.74 -4.40
CA TRP A 53 5.82 -12.54 -4.40
C TRP A 53 5.11 -13.41 -3.36
N GLU A 54 5.53 -14.66 -3.20
CA GLU A 54 4.97 -15.63 -2.27
C GLU A 54 5.05 -15.14 -0.82
N GLN A 55 6.14 -14.43 -0.47
CA GLN A 55 6.41 -13.88 0.85
C GLN A 55 5.77 -12.50 1.09
N LEU A 56 5.13 -11.91 0.07
CA LEU A 56 4.41 -10.66 0.27
C LEU A 56 3.18 -10.88 1.16
N PRO A 57 2.81 -9.86 1.98
CA PRO A 57 1.60 -9.89 2.79
C PRO A 57 0.36 -10.21 1.95
N SER A 58 -0.53 -11.05 2.47
CA SER A 58 -1.76 -11.45 1.77
C SER A 58 -2.61 -10.25 1.35
N ARG A 59 -2.76 -9.24 2.23
CA ARG A 59 -3.50 -8.01 1.93
C ARG A 59 -2.93 -7.24 0.74
N LEU A 60 -1.61 -7.17 0.62
CA LEU A 60 -0.93 -6.49 -0.48
C LEU A 60 -1.12 -7.22 -1.81
N LYS A 61 -1.00 -8.55 -1.79
CA LYS A 61 -1.31 -9.40 -2.95
C LYS A 61 -2.76 -9.23 -3.40
N THR A 62 -3.70 -9.19 -2.46
CA THR A 62 -5.12 -8.95 -2.76
C THR A 62 -5.33 -7.57 -3.38
N ALA A 63 -4.79 -6.51 -2.80
CA ALA A 63 -4.89 -5.15 -3.35
C ALA A 63 -4.32 -5.08 -4.78
N ALA A 64 -3.14 -5.66 -5.01
CA ALA A 64 -2.51 -5.69 -6.33
C ALA A 64 -3.33 -6.50 -7.36
N ARG A 65 -3.95 -7.62 -6.97
CA ARG A 65 -4.85 -8.40 -7.84
C ARG A 65 -6.11 -7.62 -8.20
N VAL A 66 -6.69 -6.88 -7.25
CA VAL A 66 -7.88 -6.05 -7.47
C VAL A 66 -7.55 -4.94 -8.47
N ASP A 67 -6.46 -4.21 -8.25
CA ASP A 67 -5.97 -3.17 -9.16
C ASP A 67 -5.65 -3.74 -10.56
N ALA A 68 -4.91 -4.85 -10.63
CA ALA A 68 -4.61 -5.53 -11.90
C ALA A 68 -5.88 -6.00 -12.62
N SER A 69 -6.86 -6.56 -11.91
CA SER A 69 -8.14 -6.96 -12.51
C SER A 69 -8.89 -5.76 -13.08
N ALA A 70 -8.84 -4.60 -12.43
CA ALA A 70 -9.46 -3.37 -12.94
C ALA A 70 -8.76 -2.88 -14.22
N LEU A 71 -7.42 -2.90 -14.25
CA LEU A 71 -6.64 -2.54 -15.45
C LEU A 71 -6.91 -3.47 -16.63
N LEU A 72 -7.17 -4.75 -16.37
CA LEU A 72 -7.39 -5.77 -17.40
C LEU A 72 -8.86 -5.86 -17.86
N ALA A 73 -9.81 -5.31 -17.09
CA ALA A 73 -11.22 -5.32 -17.44
C ALA A 73 -11.50 -4.62 -18.78
N THR A 74 -10.69 -3.63 -19.13
CA THR A 74 -10.89 -2.77 -20.29
C THR A 74 -10.27 -3.29 -21.59
N SER A 75 -9.74 -4.54 -21.62
CA SER A 75 -8.99 -5.22 -22.71
C SER A 75 -7.46 -5.28 -22.57
N GLY A 76 -6.93 -5.03 -21.37
CA GLY A 76 -5.49 -5.11 -21.11
C GLY A 76 -4.92 -6.53 -21.12
N GLY A 77 -3.61 -6.61 -21.29
CA GLY A 77 -2.79 -7.82 -21.08
C GLY A 77 -1.54 -7.49 -20.28
N LEU A 78 -0.50 -8.33 -20.37
CA LEU A 78 0.76 -8.12 -19.63
C LEU A 78 1.37 -6.73 -19.87
N ALA A 79 1.36 -6.26 -21.13
CA ALA A 79 1.87 -4.95 -21.50
C ALA A 79 1.13 -3.79 -20.81
N GLN A 80 -0.17 -3.94 -20.55
CA GLN A 80 -0.97 -2.92 -19.86
C GLN A 80 -0.55 -2.79 -18.39
N LEU A 81 -0.31 -3.91 -17.71
CA LEU A 81 0.17 -3.90 -16.32
C LEU A 81 1.55 -3.24 -16.21
N ILE A 82 2.44 -3.52 -17.16
CA ILE A 82 3.78 -2.92 -17.22
C ILE A 82 3.67 -1.41 -17.46
N SER A 83 2.87 -1.00 -18.45
CA SER A 83 2.64 0.42 -18.74
C SER A 83 1.98 1.17 -17.57
N ALA A 84 1.21 0.45 -16.73
CA ALA A 84 0.56 1.00 -15.56
C ALA A 84 1.50 1.16 -14.34
N GLY A 85 2.74 0.63 -14.41
CA GLY A 85 3.76 0.80 -13.38
C GLY A 85 4.19 -0.49 -12.66
N TYR A 86 3.63 -1.65 -12.99
CA TYR A 86 4.15 -2.91 -12.46
C TYR A 86 5.46 -3.30 -13.16
N GLY A 87 6.42 -3.83 -12.40
CA GLY A 87 7.60 -4.48 -12.95
C GLY A 87 7.21 -5.78 -13.66
N ALA A 88 7.97 -6.19 -14.68
CA ALA A 88 7.63 -7.33 -15.53
C ALA A 88 7.35 -8.62 -14.75
N ARG A 89 8.18 -8.96 -13.74
CA ARG A 89 8.00 -10.16 -12.91
C ARG A 89 6.69 -10.11 -12.10
N THR A 90 6.40 -8.97 -11.48
CA THR A 90 5.17 -8.76 -10.72
C THR A 90 3.94 -8.83 -11.63
N ALA A 91 4.02 -8.21 -12.82
CA ALA A 91 2.97 -8.24 -13.82
C ALA A 91 2.68 -9.66 -14.33
N GLU A 92 3.72 -10.46 -14.62
CA GLU A 92 3.58 -11.87 -15.00
C GLU A 92 2.92 -12.68 -13.89
N GLN A 93 3.33 -12.46 -12.64
CA GLN A 93 2.77 -13.16 -11.51
C GLN A 93 1.30 -12.79 -11.28
N LEU A 94 0.94 -11.52 -11.45
CA LEU A 94 -0.46 -11.07 -11.41
C LEU A 94 -1.30 -11.72 -12.52
N MET A 95 -0.76 -11.83 -13.73
CA MET A 95 -1.43 -12.55 -14.83
C MET A 95 -1.70 -14.01 -14.45
N ARG A 96 -0.70 -14.71 -13.89
CA ARG A 96 -0.83 -16.10 -13.40
C ARG A 96 -1.87 -16.22 -12.28
N ASP A 97 -1.81 -15.34 -11.28
CA ASP A 97 -2.74 -15.31 -10.14
C ASP A 97 -4.19 -15.09 -10.60
N LEU A 98 -4.41 -14.34 -11.69
CA LEU A 98 -5.72 -14.08 -12.28
C LEU A 98 -6.14 -15.14 -13.32
N GLY A 99 -5.37 -16.23 -13.47
CA GLY A 99 -5.65 -17.30 -14.41
C GLY A 99 -5.51 -16.90 -15.89
N ARG A 100 -4.83 -15.80 -16.17
CA ARG A 100 -4.59 -15.29 -17.53
C ARG A 100 -3.20 -15.75 -17.99
N ARG A 101 -3.11 -16.22 -19.24
CA ARG A 101 -1.81 -16.44 -19.87
C ARG A 101 -1.33 -15.09 -20.40
N GLY A 102 -0.11 -14.70 -20.00
CA GLY A 102 0.56 -13.47 -20.41
C GLY A 102 0.77 -13.39 -21.90
#